data_AF-W2CS72-F1
#
_entry.id   AF-W2CS72-F1
#
_cell.length_a   1.000
_cell.length_b   1.000
_cell.length_c   1.000
_cell.angle_alpha   90.00
_cell.angle_beta   90.00
_cell.angle_gamma   90.00
#
_symmetry.space_group_name_H-M   'P 1'
#
loop_
_entity.id
_entity.type
_entity.pdbx_description
1 polymer ?
#
loop_
_entity_poly.entity_id
_entity_poly.type
_entity_poly.pdbx_seq_one_letter_code
_entity_poly.pdbx_strand_id
1 'polypeptide(L)'
;MDDRECRNHTCLVLTGEQGRFKTTFLDLLCPPKLHDYSYTGKIYPQEKDTLTYIGQNLIINIDDQLKALNKRDENELKNLITCPMVKYRMPYDKHVEEHPHMASFVASVNGNDFLTDPTGSRRFLPFEVLSIDIDRARAVSMDAVYAEAKSLLQSGYRPWFNDEEIAELYRESEAFQVQTAEMELLLRCFELPTTDSDYSYLTTTEILTYLGTYTRQPLTAKRMGEALKRAGYIKVSRRRNGGSPLYVYKVRKILPCPLFQICSSNM
;
A
#
# COMPACT_ATOMS: atom_id res chain seq x y z
N MET A 1 -7.29 26.97 -9.37
CA MET A 1 -7.67 25.58 -9.08
C MET A 1 -9.15 25.59 -8.73
N ASP A 2 -9.94 24.65 -9.25
CA ASP A 2 -11.30 24.44 -8.75
C ASP A 2 -11.18 23.67 -7.43
N ASP A 3 -11.68 24.25 -6.34
CA ASP A 3 -11.63 23.65 -5.01
C ASP A 3 -12.40 22.32 -4.94
N ARG A 4 -13.30 22.06 -5.90
CA ARG A 4 -14.02 20.78 -6.01
C ARG A 4 -13.19 19.64 -6.60
N GLU A 5 -12.08 19.97 -7.26
CA GLU A 5 -11.23 18.98 -7.92
C GLU A 5 -9.86 18.83 -7.26
N CYS A 6 -9.43 19.84 -6.48
CA CYS A 6 -8.13 19.86 -5.83
C CYS A 6 -8.13 19.07 -4.51
N ARG A 7 -7.45 17.91 -4.50
CA ARG A 7 -7.27 17.08 -3.30
C ARG A 7 -5.96 16.32 -3.32
N ASN A 8 -5.48 15.94 -2.15
CA ASN A 8 -4.28 15.10 -2.03
C ASN A 8 -4.63 13.64 -2.33
N HIS A 9 -3.98 13.04 -3.33
CA HIS A 9 -4.18 11.63 -3.70
C HIS A 9 -3.29 10.65 -2.95
N THR A 10 -2.51 11.14 -1.97
CA THR A 10 -1.53 10.37 -1.22
C THR A 10 -1.75 10.44 0.27
N CYS A 11 -1.29 9.40 0.96
CA CYS A 11 -1.28 9.23 2.39
C CYS A 11 0.17 9.05 2.81
N LEU A 12 0.68 9.98 3.63
CA LEU A 12 2.03 9.86 4.20
C LEU A 12 2.01 8.78 5.28
N VAL A 13 2.87 7.77 5.18
CA VAL A 13 2.93 6.67 6.13
C VAL A 13 4.28 6.63 6.82
N LEU A 14 4.29 6.75 8.14
CA LEU A 14 5.49 6.54 8.96
C LEU A 14 5.47 5.12 9.54
N THR A 15 6.51 4.36 9.22
CA THR A 15 6.70 3.00 9.74
C THR A 15 7.96 2.89 10.59
N GLY A 16 8.18 1.74 11.22
CA GLY A 16 9.30 1.46 12.10
C GLY A 16 8.84 0.92 13.45
N GLU A 17 9.76 0.91 14.41
CA GLU A 17 9.50 0.40 15.76
C GLU A 17 8.46 1.24 16.53
N GLN A 18 7.82 0.61 17.51
CA GLN A 18 6.92 1.28 18.43
C GLN A 18 7.70 2.30 19.29
N GLY A 19 7.04 3.38 19.73
CA GLY A 19 7.65 4.35 20.64
C GLY A 19 8.60 5.37 19.97
N ARG A 20 8.62 5.44 18.63
CA ARG A 20 9.46 6.38 17.86
C ARG A 20 8.80 7.74 17.58
N PHE A 21 7.78 8.14 18.36
CA PHE A 21 7.02 9.39 18.21
C PHE A 21 6.33 9.60 16.84
N LYS A 22 6.09 8.53 16.06
CA LYS A 22 5.50 8.61 14.70
C LYS A 22 4.16 9.34 14.69
N THR A 23 3.19 8.86 15.47
CA THR A 23 1.86 9.47 15.58
C THR A 23 1.95 10.92 16.04
N THR A 24 2.75 11.19 17.08
CA THR A 24 2.96 12.55 17.61
C THR A 24 3.57 13.50 16.57
N PHE A 25 4.55 13.04 15.80
CA PHE A 25 5.15 13.85 14.73
C PHE A 25 4.12 14.20 13.65
N LEU A 26 3.27 13.23 13.28
CA LEU A 26 2.19 13.47 12.32
C LEU A 26 1.14 14.43 12.84
N ASP A 27 0.80 14.37 14.13
CA ASP A 27 -0.11 15.34 14.76
C ASP A 27 0.46 16.77 14.72
N LEU A 28 1.79 16.93 14.83
CA LEU A 28 2.45 18.23 14.75
C LEU A 28 2.32 18.88 13.37
N LEU A 29 1.95 18.14 12.31
CA LEU A 29 1.72 18.73 11.00
C LEU A 29 0.48 19.65 11.00
N CYS A 30 -0.47 19.44 11.93
CA CYS A 30 -1.59 20.35 12.08
C CYS A 30 -1.18 21.54 12.98
N PRO A 31 -1.31 22.81 12.52
CA PRO A 31 -1.01 23.95 13.36
C PRO A 31 -1.90 23.96 14.62
N PRO A 32 -1.40 24.36 15.80
CA PRO A 32 -2.19 24.34 17.04
C PRO A 32 -3.53 25.09 16.96
N LYS A 33 -3.58 26.18 16.17
CA LYS A 33 -4.82 26.96 15.95
C LYS A 33 -5.90 26.22 15.16
N LEU A 34 -5.52 25.18 14.44
CA LEU A 34 -6.40 24.35 13.60
C LEU A 34 -6.55 22.94 14.17
N HIS A 35 -6.18 22.71 15.43
CA HIS A 35 -6.24 21.40 16.06
C HIS A 35 -7.64 20.75 15.98
N ASP A 36 -8.71 21.56 16.03
CA ASP A 36 -10.09 21.09 15.90
C ASP A 36 -10.43 20.53 14.50
N TYR A 37 -9.57 20.79 13.52
CA TYR A 37 -9.63 20.24 12.16
C TYR A 37 -8.67 19.05 11.97
N SER A 38 -8.22 18.42 13.06
CA SER A 38 -7.41 17.21 13.03
C SER A 38 -8.14 16.06 13.69
N TYR A 39 -8.10 14.89 13.06
CA TYR A 39 -8.58 13.65 13.65
C TYR A 39 -7.43 12.66 13.76
N THR A 40 -7.23 12.08 14.96
CA THR A 40 -6.25 11.04 15.21
C THR A 40 -6.93 9.80 15.78
N GLY A 41 -6.82 8.67 15.08
CA GLY A 41 -7.46 7.44 15.53
C GLY A 41 -7.65 6.42 14.42
N LYS A 42 -8.62 5.51 14.64
CA LYS A 42 -8.97 4.46 13.68
C LYS A 42 -10.04 4.95 12.73
N ILE A 43 -9.87 4.67 11.45
CA ILE A 43 -10.86 4.97 10.41
C ILE A 43 -11.51 3.66 9.98
N TYR A 44 -12.84 3.61 9.97
CA TYR A 44 -13.57 2.47 9.43
C TYR A 44 -14.14 2.88 8.07
N PRO A 45 -13.52 2.47 6.94
CA PRO A 45 -13.85 3.03 5.63
C PRO A 45 -15.31 2.85 5.19
N GLN A 46 -16.00 1.87 5.79
CA GLN A 46 -17.40 1.54 5.49
C GLN A 46 -18.41 2.35 6.33
N GLU A 47 -17.94 3.07 7.36
CA GLU A 47 -18.79 3.86 8.26
C GLU A 47 -19.07 5.25 7.68
N LYS A 48 -20.29 5.74 7.90
CA LYS A 48 -20.71 7.06 7.41
C LYS A 48 -19.96 8.20 8.09
N ASP A 49 -19.56 8.01 9.34
CA ASP A 49 -18.82 9.02 10.12
C ASP A 49 -17.45 9.32 9.50
N THR A 50 -16.85 8.35 8.80
CA THR A 50 -15.62 8.56 8.03
C THR A 50 -15.77 9.63 6.96
N LEU A 51 -16.93 9.72 6.31
CA LEU A 51 -17.19 10.77 5.32
C LEU A 51 -17.27 12.16 5.96
N THR A 52 -17.82 12.24 7.17
CA THR A 52 -17.82 13.47 7.98
C THR A 52 -16.39 13.89 8.31
N TYR A 53 -15.54 12.94 8.74
CA TYR A 53 -14.13 13.26 9.02
C TYR A 53 -13.41 13.83 7.81
N ILE A 54 -13.63 13.27 6.62
CA ILE A 54 -12.99 13.72 5.36
C ILE A 54 -13.47 15.12 4.95
N GLY A 55 -14.74 15.43 5.17
CA GLY A 55 -15.32 16.72 4.81
C GLY A 55 -15.06 17.84 5.82
N GLN A 56 -14.66 17.51 7.05
CA GLN A 56 -14.51 18.48 8.14
C GLN A 56 -13.07 18.64 8.64
N ASN A 57 -12.17 17.70 8.41
CA ASN A 57 -10.79 17.79 8.89
C ASN A 57 -9.82 18.19 7.77
N LEU A 58 -8.78 18.90 8.17
CA LEU A 58 -7.58 19.17 7.37
C LEU A 58 -6.66 17.95 7.34
N ILE A 59 -6.48 17.28 8.48
CA ILE A 59 -5.61 16.09 8.61
C ILE A 59 -6.39 14.95 9.27
N ILE A 60 -6.30 13.77 8.67
CA ILE A 60 -6.75 12.51 9.27
C ILE A 60 -5.50 11.64 9.50
N ASN A 61 -5.12 11.49 10.76
CA ASN A 61 -4.01 10.66 11.22
C ASN A 61 -4.51 9.27 11.62
N ILE A 62 -4.24 8.28 10.79
CA ILE A 62 -4.62 6.88 10.98
C ILE A 62 -3.59 6.20 11.88
N ASP A 63 -3.99 5.83 13.09
CA ASP A 63 -3.07 5.28 14.09
C ASP A 63 -3.09 3.73 14.13
N ASP A 64 -1.94 3.13 13.81
CA ASP A 64 -1.62 1.69 13.84
C ASP A 64 -2.68 0.76 13.21
N GLN A 65 -3.42 1.27 12.22
CA GLN A 65 -4.51 0.51 11.59
C GLN A 65 -4.11 -0.11 10.26
N LEU A 66 -3.18 0.49 9.51
CA LEU A 66 -2.90 0.09 8.13
C LEU A 66 -2.49 -1.39 8.00
N LYS A 67 -1.72 -1.93 8.95
CA LYS A 67 -1.31 -3.34 8.97
C LYS A 67 -2.45 -4.32 9.27
N ALA A 68 -3.48 -3.86 9.97
CA ALA A 68 -4.64 -4.67 10.36
C ALA A 68 -5.77 -4.63 9.32
N LEU A 69 -5.68 -3.76 8.30
CA LEU A 69 -6.69 -3.67 7.26
C LEU A 69 -6.71 -4.94 6.41
N ASN A 70 -7.91 -5.47 6.18
CA ASN A 70 -8.09 -6.50 5.17
C ASN A 70 -8.09 -5.86 3.76
N LYS A 71 -7.97 -6.69 2.72
CA LYS A 71 -7.93 -6.22 1.33
C LYS A 71 -9.15 -5.39 0.91
N ARG A 72 -10.33 -5.64 1.48
CA ARG A 72 -11.54 -4.85 1.18
C ARG A 72 -11.40 -3.46 1.77
N ASP A 73 -11.04 -3.36 3.04
CA ASP A 73 -10.93 -2.07 3.73
C ASP A 73 -9.76 -1.24 3.21
N GLU A 74 -8.65 -1.89 2.81
CA GLU A 74 -7.54 -1.21 2.12
C GLU A 74 -8.01 -0.58 0.79
N ASN A 75 -8.79 -1.31 -0.01
CA ASN A 75 -9.34 -0.78 -1.26
C ASN A 75 -10.33 0.36 -1.04
N GLU A 76 -11.16 0.26 0.00
CA GLU A 76 -12.08 1.34 0.36
C GLU A 76 -11.32 2.58 0.83
N LEU A 77 -10.30 2.42 1.66
CA LEU A 77 -9.44 3.53 2.08
C LEU A 77 -8.77 4.22 0.89
N LYS A 78 -8.29 3.45 -0.10
CA LYS A 78 -7.75 4.01 -1.37
C LYS A 78 -8.80 4.83 -2.13
N ASN A 79 -10.06 4.40 -2.11
CA ASN A 79 -11.16 5.16 -2.72
C ASN A 79 -11.42 6.45 -1.95
N LEU A 80 -11.47 6.39 -0.62
CA LEU A 80 -11.67 7.55 0.25
C LEU A 80 -10.57 8.60 0.06
N ILE A 81 -9.30 8.21 -0.01
CA ILE A 81 -8.17 9.13 -0.27
C ILE A 81 -8.37 9.89 -1.60
N THR A 82 -9.02 9.28 -2.59
CA THR A 82 -9.14 9.84 -3.94
C THR A 82 -10.54 10.35 -4.29
N CYS A 83 -11.50 10.33 -3.37
CA CYS A 83 -12.86 10.80 -3.65
C CYS A 83 -12.88 12.34 -3.74
N PRO A 84 -13.50 12.94 -4.78
CA PRO A 84 -13.51 14.41 -4.97
C PRO A 84 -14.38 15.14 -3.94
N MET A 85 -15.54 14.56 -3.65
CA MET A 85 -16.57 15.12 -2.80
C MET A 85 -17.06 14.02 -1.87
N VAL A 86 -17.51 14.42 -0.69
CA VAL A 86 -18.11 13.53 0.30
C VAL A 86 -19.57 13.91 0.52
N LYS A 87 -20.43 12.90 0.64
CA LYS A 87 -21.86 13.07 0.91
C LYS A 87 -22.17 12.59 2.30
N TYR A 88 -22.47 13.51 3.21
CA TYR A 88 -22.84 13.18 4.58
C TYR A 88 -23.92 14.14 5.09
N ARG A 89 -24.50 13.78 6.23
CA ARG A 89 -25.54 14.58 6.89
C ARG A 89 -24.97 14.98 8.24
N MET A 90 -24.88 16.28 8.52
CA MET A 90 -24.44 16.69 9.85
C MET A 90 -25.44 16.25 10.92
N PRO A 91 -25.00 16.07 12.17
CA PRO A 91 -25.93 15.88 13.27
C PRO A 91 -27.04 16.94 13.23
N TYR A 92 -28.29 16.49 13.37
CA TYR A 92 -29.51 17.31 13.36
C TYR A 92 -29.96 17.88 12.01
N ASP A 93 -29.19 17.70 10.94
CA ASP A 93 -29.66 18.07 9.59
C ASP A 93 -30.72 17.12 9.05
N LYS A 94 -31.60 17.67 8.21
CA LYS A 94 -32.68 16.91 7.57
C LYS A 94 -32.23 16.22 6.28
N HIS A 95 -31.29 16.82 5.55
CA HIS A 95 -30.89 16.39 4.21
C HIS A 95 -29.41 16.03 4.18
N VAL A 96 -29.05 15.11 3.28
CA VAL A 96 -27.65 14.82 2.98
C VAL A 96 -27.14 15.92 2.06
N GLU A 97 -25.99 16.47 2.39
CA GLU A 97 -25.32 17.50 1.61
C GLU A 97 -24.00 16.95 1.03
N GLU A 98 -23.56 17.55 -0.07
CA GLU A 98 -22.31 17.22 -0.73
C GLU A 98 -21.27 18.30 -0.42
N HIS A 99 -20.16 17.89 0.18
CA HIS A 99 -19.09 18.78 0.62
C HIS A 99 -17.77 18.43 -0.08
N PRO A 100 -16.86 19.41 -0.28
CA PRO A 100 -15.53 19.15 -0.79
C PRO A 100 -14.74 18.18 0.11
N HIS A 101 -13.85 17.40 -0.51
CA HIS A 101 -12.83 16.64 0.22
C HIS A 101 -11.79 17.60 0.77
N MET A 102 -11.75 17.77 2.10
CA MET A 102 -10.80 18.69 2.76
C MET A 102 -9.57 17.98 3.30
N ALA A 103 -9.73 16.71 3.71
CA ALA A 103 -8.70 16.01 4.46
C ALA A 103 -7.45 15.62 3.63
N SER A 104 -6.29 15.72 4.27
CA SER A 104 -5.10 14.96 3.88
C SER A 104 -4.91 13.80 4.85
N PHE A 105 -4.52 12.65 4.30
CA PHE A 105 -4.31 11.46 5.11
C PHE A 105 -2.84 11.32 5.51
N VAL A 106 -2.63 10.98 6.76
CA VAL A 106 -1.36 10.53 7.29
C VAL A 106 -1.60 9.28 8.10
N ALA A 107 -0.59 8.43 8.25
CA ALA A 107 -0.72 7.21 9.03
C ALA A 107 0.58 6.85 9.71
N SER A 108 0.47 6.22 10.88
CA SER A 108 1.59 5.54 11.50
C SER A 108 1.30 4.04 11.60
N VAL A 109 2.34 3.23 11.43
CA VAL A 109 2.23 1.77 11.49
C VAL A 109 3.45 1.15 12.18
N ASN A 110 3.23 0.07 12.90
CA ASN A 110 4.29 -0.72 13.48
C ASN A 110 4.79 -1.83 12.54
N GLY A 111 6.08 -1.75 12.20
CA GLY A 111 6.76 -2.68 11.30
C GLY A 111 6.57 -2.37 9.81
N ASN A 112 7.55 -2.78 9.01
CA ASN A 112 7.68 -2.33 7.62
C ASN A 112 6.73 -3.06 6.65
N ASP A 113 6.25 -4.25 7.02
CA ASP A 113 5.38 -5.06 6.16
C ASP A 113 3.89 -4.69 6.34
N PHE A 114 3.40 -3.73 5.55
CA PHE A 114 1.98 -3.34 5.60
C PHE A 114 1.31 -3.19 4.23
N LEU A 115 2.08 -3.04 3.14
CA LEU A 115 1.50 -2.93 1.80
C LEU A 115 1.17 -4.32 1.26
N THR A 116 -0.12 -4.64 1.12
CA THR A 116 -0.57 -5.97 0.63
C THR A 116 -0.84 -6.01 -0.87
N ASP A 117 -1.14 -4.86 -1.49
CA ASP A 117 -1.46 -4.77 -2.92
C ASP A 117 -0.45 -3.92 -3.71
N PRO A 118 0.39 -4.54 -4.55
CA PRO A 118 1.42 -3.85 -5.31
C PRO A 118 0.87 -2.88 -6.38
N THR A 119 -0.40 -3.02 -6.80
CA THR A 119 -0.98 -2.17 -7.86
C THR A 119 -1.58 -0.87 -7.32
N GLY A 120 -1.94 -0.84 -6.03
CA GLY A 120 -2.58 0.30 -5.37
C GLY A 120 -1.67 1.10 -4.44
N SER A 121 -0.41 0.69 -4.26
CA SER A 121 0.52 1.27 -3.28
C SER A 121 0.89 2.73 -3.51
N ARG A 122 0.75 3.29 -4.73
CA ARG A 122 1.12 4.71 -4.99
C ARG A 122 0.38 5.75 -4.14
N ARG A 123 -0.74 5.36 -3.52
CA ARG A 123 -1.49 6.21 -2.61
C ARG A 123 -0.90 6.24 -1.20
N PHE A 124 -0.01 5.32 -0.85
CA PHE A 124 0.68 5.28 0.42
C PHE A 124 2.15 5.61 0.17
N LEU A 125 2.67 6.61 0.89
CA LEU A 125 4.05 7.05 0.81
C LEU A 125 4.78 6.60 2.08
N PRO A 126 5.31 5.36 2.13
CA PRO A 126 6.00 4.84 3.30
C PRO A 126 7.37 5.48 3.52
N PHE A 127 7.64 5.84 4.77
CA PHE A 127 8.97 6.22 5.23
C PHE A 127 9.29 5.47 6.52
N GLU A 128 10.40 4.73 6.51
CA GLU A 128 10.92 4.08 7.71
C GLU A 128 11.53 5.12 8.65
N VAL A 129 10.99 5.20 9.85
CA VAL A 129 11.47 6.11 10.89
C VAL A 129 12.54 5.42 11.70
N LEU A 130 13.79 5.83 11.48
CA LEU A 130 14.93 5.40 12.30
C LEU A 130 14.93 6.11 13.67
N SER A 131 14.68 7.42 13.67
CA SER A 131 14.60 8.24 14.88
C SER A 131 13.91 9.57 14.60
N ILE A 132 13.15 10.08 15.58
CA ILE A 132 12.57 11.43 15.56
C ILE A 132 13.07 12.17 16.79
N ASP A 133 13.72 13.31 16.58
CA ASP A 133 13.95 14.31 17.62
C ASP A 133 12.67 15.14 17.78
N ILE A 134 11.85 14.75 18.76
CA ILE A 134 10.52 15.33 18.94
C ILE A 134 10.58 16.79 19.43
N ASP A 135 11.60 17.15 20.19
CA ASP A 135 11.73 18.51 20.70
C ASP A 135 12.14 19.47 19.60
N ARG A 136 13.04 19.04 18.70
CA ARG A 136 13.33 19.78 17.47
C ARG A 136 12.13 19.88 16.56
N ALA A 137 11.33 18.82 16.42
CA ALA A 137 10.11 18.84 15.61
C ALA A 137 9.08 19.86 16.14
N ARG A 138 8.88 19.92 17.47
CA ARG A 138 8.01 20.90 18.12
C ARG A 138 8.47 22.35 17.96
N ALA A 139 9.78 22.57 17.80
CA ALA A 139 10.35 23.89 17.59
C ALA A 139 10.10 24.44 16.17
N VAL A 140 9.74 23.58 15.20
CA VAL A 140 9.41 24.01 13.84
C VAL A 140 8.05 24.71 13.85
N SER A 141 8.01 25.96 13.37
CA SER A 141 6.76 26.70 13.23
C SER A 141 5.94 26.18 12.05
N MET A 142 4.83 25.49 12.32
CA MET A 142 3.92 25.07 11.24
C MET A 142 3.30 26.27 10.51
N ASP A 143 3.05 27.39 11.19
CA ASP A 143 2.58 28.62 10.53
C ASP A 143 3.57 29.05 9.43
N ALA A 144 4.89 28.94 9.67
CA ALA A 144 5.92 29.22 8.67
C ALA A 144 5.96 28.17 7.55
N VAL A 145 5.85 26.89 7.88
CA VAL A 145 5.80 25.79 6.90
C VAL A 145 4.63 25.96 5.92
N TYR A 146 3.43 26.24 6.43
CA TYR A 146 2.25 26.48 5.59
C TYR A 146 2.35 27.79 4.80
N ALA A 147 3.00 28.83 5.34
CA ALA A 147 3.27 30.06 4.60
C ALA A 147 4.19 29.80 3.40
N GLU A 148 5.26 29.02 3.58
CA GLU A 148 6.16 28.60 2.51
C GLU A 148 5.44 27.72 1.48
N ALA A 149 4.69 26.71 1.93
CA ALA A 149 3.90 25.85 1.05
C ALA A 149 2.90 26.64 0.19
N LYS A 150 2.22 27.63 0.78
CA LYS A 150 1.31 28.54 0.06
C LYS A 150 2.06 29.39 -0.97
N SER A 151 3.24 29.90 -0.63
CA SER A 151 4.09 30.66 -1.55
C SER A 151 4.54 29.82 -2.74
N LEU A 152 4.96 28.57 -2.51
CA LEU A 152 5.32 27.62 -3.55
C LEU A 152 4.13 27.34 -4.49
N LEU A 153 2.94 27.08 -3.93
CA LEU A 153 1.74 26.84 -4.72
C LEU A 153 1.39 28.05 -5.61
N GLN A 154 1.47 29.26 -5.06
CA GLN A 154 1.23 30.51 -5.81
C GLN A 154 2.27 30.76 -6.90
N SER A 155 3.50 30.24 -6.71
CA SER A 155 4.60 30.34 -7.67
C SER A 155 4.54 29.27 -8.77
N GLY A 156 3.49 28.42 -8.78
CA GLY A 156 3.30 27.38 -9.79
C GLY A 156 4.04 26.07 -9.50
N TYR A 157 4.43 25.82 -8.24
CA TYR A 157 4.96 24.52 -7.84
C TYR A 157 3.97 23.39 -8.15
N ARG A 158 4.49 22.23 -8.54
CA ARG A 158 3.72 21.04 -8.90
C ARG A 158 3.58 20.10 -7.69
N PRO A 159 2.40 20.02 -7.03
CA PRO A 159 2.21 19.15 -5.87
C PRO A 159 1.87 17.68 -6.22
N TRP A 160 1.89 17.31 -7.51
CA TRP A 160 1.62 15.95 -7.97
C TRP A 160 2.85 15.33 -8.62
N PHE A 161 2.94 14.01 -8.49
CA PHE A 161 4.02 13.21 -9.05
C PHE A 161 3.83 12.96 -10.55
N ASN A 162 4.91 13.02 -11.33
CA ASN A 162 4.95 12.54 -12.71
C ASN A 162 5.25 11.03 -12.77
N ASP A 163 5.27 10.47 -13.98
CA ASP A 163 5.48 9.02 -14.16
C ASP A 163 6.84 8.53 -13.66
N GLU A 164 7.88 9.37 -13.75
CA GLU A 164 9.24 9.04 -13.28
C GLU A 164 9.31 9.00 -11.74
N GLU A 165 8.75 10.01 -11.07
CA GLU A 165 8.63 10.10 -9.62
C GLU A 165 7.73 8.98 -9.08
N ILE A 166 6.64 8.65 -9.77
CA ILE A 166 5.78 7.50 -9.43
C ILE A 166 6.58 6.19 -9.54
N ALA A 167 7.39 6.01 -10.58
CA ALA A 167 8.21 4.82 -10.73
C ALA A 167 9.28 4.72 -9.63
N GLU A 168 9.87 5.83 -9.21
CA GLU A 168 10.78 5.89 -8.06
C GLU A 168 10.07 5.51 -6.77
N LEU A 169 8.91 6.11 -6.48
CA LEU A 169 8.09 5.78 -5.31
C LEU A 169 7.74 4.28 -5.27
N TYR A 170 7.43 3.67 -6.42
CA TYR A 170 7.16 2.24 -6.50
C TYR A 170 8.36 1.38 -6.12
N ARG A 171 9.58 1.76 -6.55
CA ARG A 171 10.81 1.04 -6.20
C ARG A 171 11.09 1.13 -4.70
N GLU A 172 11.03 2.33 -4.13
CA GLU A 172 11.27 2.55 -2.69
C GLU A 172 10.20 1.88 -1.82
N SER A 173 8.96 1.81 -2.32
CA SER A 173 7.85 1.15 -1.63
C SER A 173 7.95 -0.38 -1.61
N GLU A 174 8.81 -1.00 -2.43
CA GLU A 174 8.94 -2.46 -2.51
C GLU A 174 9.40 -3.06 -1.19
N ALA A 175 10.26 -2.35 -0.44
CA ALA A 175 10.75 -2.76 0.87
C ALA A 175 9.65 -2.85 1.95
N PHE A 176 8.50 -2.22 1.73
CA PHE A 176 7.36 -2.20 2.66
C PHE A 176 6.23 -3.16 2.27
N GLN A 177 6.43 -3.92 1.19
CA GLN A 177 5.45 -4.92 0.75
C GLN A 177 5.53 -6.17 1.62
N VAL A 178 4.35 -6.67 1.98
CA VAL A 178 4.24 -7.95 2.68
C VAL A 178 4.83 -9.06 1.82
N GLN A 179 5.84 -9.75 2.35
CA GLN A 179 6.37 -10.97 1.75
C GLN A 179 5.43 -12.13 2.07
N THR A 180 4.96 -12.80 1.01
CA THR A 180 4.12 -13.99 1.13
C THR A 180 4.97 -15.24 1.02
N ALA A 181 4.56 -16.32 1.68
CA ALA A 181 5.21 -17.63 1.53
C ALA A 181 5.28 -18.05 0.05
N GLU A 182 4.25 -17.74 -0.74
CA GLU A 182 4.25 -17.95 -2.17
C GLU A 182 5.39 -17.21 -2.89
N MET A 183 5.65 -15.93 -2.56
CA MET A 183 6.75 -15.18 -3.16
C MET A 183 8.11 -15.74 -2.74
N GLU A 184 8.31 -15.97 -1.44
CA GLU A 184 9.59 -16.46 -0.93
C GLU A 184 9.97 -17.79 -1.58
N LEU A 185 9.01 -18.72 -1.63
CA LEU A 185 9.19 -20.02 -2.25
C LEU A 185 9.37 -19.91 -3.77
N LEU A 186 8.66 -19.00 -4.44
CA LEU A 186 8.83 -18.73 -5.87
C LEU A 186 10.26 -18.26 -6.16
N LEU A 187 10.74 -17.22 -5.47
CA LEU A 187 12.08 -16.65 -5.65
C LEU A 187 13.20 -17.64 -5.32
N ARG A 188 12.97 -18.56 -4.37
CA ARG A 188 13.96 -19.56 -3.98
C ARG A 188 14.04 -20.76 -4.91
N CYS A 189 12.96 -21.09 -5.63
CA CYS A 189 12.87 -22.31 -6.43
C CYS A 189 12.85 -22.08 -7.94
N PHE A 190 12.53 -20.86 -8.38
CA PHE A 190 12.32 -20.55 -9.79
C PHE A 190 13.01 -19.27 -10.22
N GLU A 191 13.50 -19.27 -11.45
CA GLU A 191 14.10 -18.11 -12.12
C GLU A 191 13.37 -17.80 -13.43
N LEU A 192 13.48 -16.54 -13.86
CA LEU A 192 13.13 -16.13 -15.22
C LEU A 192 14.15 -16.75 -16.19
N PRO A 193 13.72 -17.46 -17.24
CA PRO A 193 14.64 -18.04 -18.21
C PRO A 193 15.41 -16.94 -18.97
N THR A 194 16.73 -16.93 -18.86
CA THR A 194 17.63 -16.02 -19.59
C THR A 194 18.00 -16.53 -20.98
N THR A 195 17.86 -17.84 -21.21
CA THR A 195 18.16 -18.52 -22.48
C THR A 195 17.01 -19.42 -22.90
N ASP A 196 16.85 -19.65 -24.21
CA ASP A 196 15.79 -20.53 -24.75
C ASP A 196 16.06 -22.04 -24.58
N SER A 197 17.16 -22.43 -23.94
CA SER A 197 17.59 -23.83 -23.83
C SER A 197 17.26 -24.53 -22.51
N ASP A 198 16.69 -23.85 -21.51
CA ASP A 198 16.43 -24.43 -20.18
C ASP A 198 15.20 -23.79 -19.50
N TYR A 199 14.01 -24.06 -20.04
CA TYR A 199 12.75 -23.58 -19.47
C TYR A 199 11.63 -24.63 -19.57
N SER A 200 10.64 -24.48 -18.70
CA SER A 200 9.39 -25.24 -18.72
C SER A 200 8.21 -24.29 -18.70
N TYR A 201 7.11 -24.70 -19.33
CA TYR A 201 5.84 -24.01 -19.16
C TYR A 201 5.06 -24.68 -18.05
N LEU A 202 4.84 -23.96 -16.94
CA LEU A 202 4.06 -24.46 -15.82
C LEU A 202 2.83 -23.58 -15.59
N THR A 203 1.72 -24.22 -15.28
CA THR A 203 0.53 -23.56 -14.73
C THR A 203 0.79 -23.13 -13.29
N THR A 204 -0.04 -22.19 -12.79
CA THR A 204 -0.04 -21.83 -11.38
C THR A 204 -0.24 -23.05 -10.48
N THR A 205 -1.11 -23.99 -10.88
CA THR A 205 -1.37 -25.23 -10.12
C THR A 205 -0.13 -26.12 -10.06
N GLU A 206 0.57 -26.34 -11.17
CA GLU A 206 1.80 -27.16 -11.18
C GLU A 206 2.91 -26.54 -10.33
N ILE A 207 3.06 -25.22 -10.36
CA ILE A 207 4.00 -24.48 -9.49
C ILE A 207 3.64 -24.70 -8.02
N LEU A 208 2.36 -24.54 -7.67
CA LEU A 208 1.86 -24.77 -6.32
C LEU A 208 2.07 -26.21 -5.86
N THR A 209 1.75 -27.19 -6.70
CA THR A 209 1.94 -28.61 -6.39
C THR A 209 3.41 -28.91 -6.12
N TYR A 210 4.33 -28.37 -6.94
CA TYR A 210 5.76 -28.52 -6.73
C TYR A 210 6.22 -27.93 -5.39
N LEU A 211 5.86 -26.66 -5.11
CA LEU A 211 6.24 -25.99 -3.88
C LEU A 211 5.59 -26.61 -2.63
N GLY A 212 4.36 -27.09 -2.75
CA GLY A 212 3.62 -27.77 -1.68
C GLY A 212 4.27 -29.07 -1.21
N THR A 213 5.21 -29.65 -1.97
CA THR A 213 6.01 -30.80 -1.47
C THR A 213 7.04 -30.40 -0.41
N TYR A 214 7.40 -29.11 -0.33
CA TYR A 214 8.44 -28.58 0.55
C TYR A 214 7.90 -27.76 1.73
N THR A 215 6.60 -27.47 1.77
CA THR A 215 5.97 -26.68 2.83
C THR A 215 4.67 -27.30 3.30
N ARG A 216 4.38 -27.17 4.60
CA ARG A 216 3.07 -27.53 5.20
C ARG A 216 2.10 -26.34 5.21
N GLN A 217 2.59 -25.13 4.92
CA GLN A 217 1.76 -23.95 4.89
C GLN A 217 0.83 -23.99 3.67
N PRO A 218 -0.47 -23.72 3.82
CA PRO A 218 -1.38 -23.69 2.69
C PRO A 218 -1.01 -22.55 1.75
N LEU A 219 -0.73 -22.90 0.49
CA LEU A 219 -0.47 -21.95 -0.59
C LEU A 219 -1.73 -21.78 -1.43
N THR A 220 -1.94 -20.57 -1.96
CA THR A 220 -3.14 -20.24 -2.75
C THR A 220 -2.81 -19.82 -4.18
N ALA A 221 -3.66 -20.22 -5.14
CA ALA A 221 -3.52 -19.83 -6.55
C ALA A 221 -3.55 -18.30 -6.75
N LYS A 222 -4.32 -17.60 -5.92
CA LYS A 222 -4.40 -16.14 -5.96
C LYS A 222 -3.06 -15.49 -5.59
N ARG A 223 -2.50 -15.81 -4.41
CA ARG A 223 -1.23 -15.23 -3.95
C ARG A 223 -0.06 -15.65 -4.83
N MET A 224 -0.07 -16.89 -5.34
CA MET A 224 0.95 -17.34 -6.29
C MET A 224 0.86 -16.59 -7.63
N GLY A 225 -0.34 -16.33 -8.13
CA GLY A 225 -0.53 -15.50 -9.33
C GLY A 225 -0.05 -14.06 -9.13
N GLU A 226 -0.32 -13.47 -7.95
CA GLU A 226 0.18 -12.14 -7.56
C GLU A 226 1.72 -12.13 -7.48
N ALA A 227 2.32 -13.16 -6.86
CA ALA A 227 3.78 -13.33 -6.77
C ALA A 227 4.46 -13.50 -8.15
N LEU A 228 3.89 -14.33 -9.04
CA LEU A 228 4.40 -14.53 -10.40
C LEU A 228 4.39 -13.23 -11.21
N LYS A 229 3.28 -12.49 -11.15
CA LYS A 229 3.18 -11.19 -11.83
C LYS A 229 4.23 -10.21 -11.29
N ARG A 230 4.42 -10.18 -9.97
CA ARG A 230 5.39 -9.29 -9.30
C ARG A 230 6.84 -9.64 -9.67
N ALA A 231 7.19 -10.91 -9.70
CA ALA A 231 8.52 -11.38 -10.10
C ALA A 231 8.78 -11.29 -11.61
N GLY A 232 7.89 -10.66 -12.38
CA GLY A 232 8.08 -10.40 -13.83
C GLY A 232 7.71 -11.56 -14.75
N TYR A 233 7.05 -12.62 -14.26
CA TYR A 233 6.65 -13.73 -15.10
C TYR A 233 5.47 -13.35 -16.01
N ILE A 234 5.61 -13.66 -17.30
CA ILE A 234 4.59 -13.38 -18.31
C ILE A 234 3.63 -14.57 -18.41
N LYS A 235 2.34 -14.28 -18.29
CA LYS A 235 1.26 -15.26 -18.46
C LYS A 235 0.98 -15.48 -19.94
N VAL A 236 1.19 -16.71 -20.43
CA VAL A 236 1.00 -17.09 -21.84
C VAL A 236 -0.15 -18.07 -21.97
N SER A 237 -1.02 -17.87 -22.96
CA SER A 237 -2.07 -18.83 -23.30
C SER A 237 -1.52 -19.90 -24.24
N ARG A 238 -1.64 -21.17 -23.84
CA ARG A 238 -1.25 -22.35 -24.63
C ARG A 238 -2.44 -23.28 -24.78
N ARG A 239 -2.65 -23.80 -25.98
CA ARG A 239 -3.68 -24.82 -26.24
C ARG A 239 -2.99 -26.16 -26.44
N ARG A 240 -3.54 -27.22 -25.86
CA ARG A 240 -3.17 -28.60 -26.20
C ARG A 240 -4.14 -29.09 -27.27
N ASN A 241 -3.63 -29.39 -28.47
CA ASN A 241 -4.36 -30.03 -29.57
C ASN A 241 -5.74 -29.41 -29.89
N GLY A 242 -5.84 -28.08 -29.93
CA GLY A 242 -7.10 -27.38 -30.28
C GLY A 242 -8.15 -27.30 -29.15
N GLY A 243 -7.85 -27.84 -27.96
CA GLY A 243 -8.72 -27.73 -26.78
C GLY A 243 -8.71 -26.35 -26.11
N SER A 244 -9.36 -26.27 -24.94
CA SER A 244 -9.48 -25.05 -24.14
C SER A 244 -8.10 -24.43 -23.82
N PRO A 245 -7.99 -23.08 -23.81
CA PRO A 245 -6.75 -22.40 -23.49
C PRO A 245 -6.34 -22.64 -22.04
N LEU A 246 -5.08 -23.03 -21.85
CA LEU A 246 -4.41 -23.16 -20.55
C LEU A 246 -3.44 -22.00 -20.38
N TYR A 247 -3.50 -21.32 -19.24
CA TYR A 247 -2.56 -20.25 -18.94
C TYR A 247 -1.35 -20.79 -18.19
N VAL A 248 -0.17 -20.56 -18.75
CA VAL A 248 1.13 -21.05 -18.27
C VAL A 248 2.13 -19.91 -18.16
N TYR A 249 3.18 -20.13 -17.36
CA TYR A 249 4.30 -19.22 -17.18
C TYR A 249 5.56 -19.92 -17.66
N LYS A 250 6.41 -19.19 -18.38
CA LYS A 250 7.74 -19.66 -18.78
C LYS A 250 8.64 -19.55 -17.54
N VAL A 251 9.05 -20.68 -16.97
CA VAL A 251 9.82 -20.73 -15.73
C VAL A 251 11.03 -21.65 -15.87
N ARG A 252 12.10 -21.36 -15.15
CA ARG A 252 13.24 -22.26 -14.97
C ARG A 252 13.28 -22.72 -13.52
N LYS A 253 13.38 -24.03 -13.28
CA LYS A 253 13.54 -24.58 -11.93
C LYS A 253 15.01 -24.49 -11.53
N ILE A 254 15.30 -24.00 -10.33
CA ILE A 254 16.65 -24.09 -9.76
C ILE A 254 16.88 -25.54 -9.31
N LEU A 255 17.93 -26.16 -9.86
CA LEU A 255 18.31 -27.53 -9.55
C LEU A 255 19.76 -27.60 -9.03
N PRO A 256 20.04 -28.37 -7.96
CA PRO A 256 19.07 -29.05 -7.11
C PRO A 256 18.16 -28.06 -6.37
N CYS A 257 16.94 -28.50 -5.99
CA CYS A 257 15.98 -27.63 -5.31
C CYS A 257 16.62 -27.05 -4.03
N PRO A 258 16.68 -25.71 -3.86
CA PRO A 258 17.36 -25.09 -2.72
C PRO A 258 16.62 -25.23 -1.39
N LEU A 259 15.41 -25.81 -1.40
CA LEU A 259 14.63 -26.09 -0.19
C LEU A 259 15.06 -27.43 0.40
N PHE A 260 15.32 -27.44 1.71
CA PHE A 260 15.50 -28.69 2.44
C PHE A 260 14.21 -29.51 2.36
N GLN A 261 14.32 -30.82 2.15
CA GLN A 261 13.17 -31.72 2.30
C GLN A 261 12.78 -31.73 3.80
N ILE A 262 11.84 -30.88 4.19
CA ILE A 262 11.26 -30.88 5.54
C ILE A 262 10.43 -32.17 5.75
N CYS A 263 10.09 -32.88 4.68
CA CYS A 263 9.34 -34.12 4.71
C CYS A 263 10.25 -35.34 4.48
N SER A 264 10.92 -35.76 5.54
CA SER A 264 11.37 -37.15 5.75
C SER A 264 11.61 -37.40 7.23
N SER A 265 10.57 -37.33 8.06
CA SER A 265 10.51 -37.97 9.38
C SER A 265 9.05 -37.98 9.88
N ASN A 266 8.60 -39.17 10.28
CA ASN A 266 7.31 -39.56 10.86
C ASN A 266 6.31 -40.18 9.86
N MET A 267 6.66 -41.43 9.46
CA MET A 267 5.72 -42.55 9.54
C MET A 267 5.27 -42.76 10.99
#